data_AF-A0A377ZP37-F1
#
_entry.id   AF-A0A377ZP37-F1
#
_cell.length_a   1.000
_cell.length_b   1.000
_cell.length_c   1.000
_cell.angle_alpha   90.00
_cell.angle_beta   90.00
_cell.angle_gamma   90.00
#
_symmetry.space_group_name_H-M   'P 1'
#
loop_
_entity.id
_entity.type
_entity.pdbx_description
1 polymer ?
#
loop_
_entity_poly.entity_id
_entity_poly.type
_entity_poly.pdbx_seq_one_letter_code
_entity_poly.pdbx_strand_id
1 'polypeptide(L)'
;MIQYIRIQNFRSVKDIALELGPLNIVFGPNGCGKSNIYNAIHLLTAAAEGRLSGFISEEGGLENMMWSGERSPLDRHPRRLQIACRTDSFDYELQIGFPEKLPYPTQFMLDPIVKEENIWLAGYSRRPSSRVLQRKNQAAFLVDVTGEKSTFTESIYENESVFGQLGEPHRFPEVSRVRETLRVGGFIMSSRLAVIRRCVSRPWVTVRQSRQRWPESRRRLSDHCRDRRGGDFA
;
A
#
# COMPACT_ATOMS: atom_id res chain seq x y z
N MET A 1 3.36 -18.20 1.54
CA MET A 1 2.55 -18.01 0.31
C MET A 1 1.65 -16.79 0.48
N ILE A 2 1.43 -15.96 -0.55
CA ILE A 2 0.52 -14.80 -0.43
C ILE A 2 -0.92 -15.30 -0.40
N GLN A 3 -1.63 -14.95 0.67
CA GLN A 3 -3.02 -15.35 0.94
C GLN A 3 -4.00 -14.21 0.70
N TYR A 4 -3.54 -12.96 0.76
CA TYR A 4 -4.39 -11.80 0.57
C TYR A 4 -3.60 -10.66 -0.05
N ILE A 5 -4.23 -9.93 -0.96
CA ILE A 5 -3.69 -8.73 -1.57
C ILE A 5 -4.75 -7.64 -1.60
N ARG A 6 -4.35 -6.42 -1.26
CA ARG A 6 -5.16 -5.22 -1.40
C ARG A 6 -4.44 -4.21 -2.26
N ILE A 7 -5.12 -3.67 -3.25
CA ILE A 7 -4.58 -2.68 -4.18
C ILE A 7 -5.52 -1.48 -4.15
N GLN A 8 -4.97 -0.29 -3.94
CA GLN A 8 -5.72 0.95 -3.91
C GLN A 8 -5.06 2.01 -4.78
N ASN A 9 -5.91 2.81 -5.42
CA ASN A 9 -5.52 3.92 -6.29
C ASN A 9 -4.54 3.51 -7.40
N PHE A 10 -4.78 2.37 -8.06
CA PHE A 10 -3.92 1.82 -9.10
C PHE A 10 -4.66 1.77 -10.46
N ARG A 11 -4.30 2.64 -11.41
CA ARG A 11 -4.86 2.70 -12.78
C ARG A 11 -6.39 2.72 -12.84
N SER A 12 -7.03 1.65 -13.30
CA SER A 12 -8.50 1.55 -13.35
C SER A 12 -9.12 1.09 -12.02
N VAL A 13 -8.30 0.68 -11.06
CA VAL A 13 -8.70 0.04 -9.81
C VAL A 13 -8.60 1.04 -8.65
N LYS A 14 -9.76 1.40 -8.07
CA LYS A 14 -9.82 2.33 -6.94
C LYS A 14 -9.47 1.66 -5.60
N ASP A 15 -10.12 0.54 -5.31
CA ASP A 15 -9.85 -0.29 -4.15
C ASP A 15 -10.32 -1.72 -4.48
N ILE A 16 -9.42 -2.68 -4.40
CA ILE A 16 -9.73 -4.09 -4.55
C ILE A 16 -9.01 -4.86 -3.44
N ALA A 17 -9.72 -5.82 -2.86
CA ALA A 17 -9.21 -6.75 -1.88
C ALA A 17 -9.48 -8.17 -2.40
N LEU A 18 -8.45 -8.99 -2.51
CA LEU A 18 -8.53 -10.33 -3.05
C LEU A 18 -7.91 -11.31 -2.06
N GLU A 19 -8.67 -12.35 -1.73
CA GLU A 19 -8.13 -13.55 -1.08
C GLU A 19 -7.60 -14.49 -2.15
N LEU A 20 -6.40 -15.03 -1.92
CA LEU A 20 -5.62 -15.78 -2.87
C LEU A 20 -5.50 -17.23 -2.38
N GLY A 21 -6.00 -18.16 -3.19
CA GLY A 21 -5.82 -19.59 -2.99
C GLY A 21 -4.57 -20.15 -3.69
N PRO A 22 -4.36 -21.48 -3.64
CA PRO A 22 -3.27 -22.17 -4.32
C PRO A 22 -3.20 -21.91 -5.84
N LEU A 23 -4.35 -21.72 -6.47
CA LEU A 23 -4.55 -21.40 -7.88
C LEU A 23 -5.65 -20.33 -7.96
N ASN A 24 -5.37 -19.21 -8.61
CA ASN A 24 -6.32 -18.11 -8.73
C ASN A 24 -6.59 -17.85 -10.22
N ILE A 25 -7.86 -17.84 -10.60
CA ILE A 25 -8.24 -17.60 -12.00
C ILE A 25 -8.95 -16.25 -12.06
N VAL A 26 -8.31 -15.26 -12.68
CA VAL A 26 -8.87 -13.90 -12.79
C VAL A 26 -9.61 -13.72 -14.11
N PHE A 27 -10.88 -13.35 -14.00
CA PHE A 27 -11.84 -13.40 -15.09
C PHE A 27 -12.60 -12.08 -15.25
N GLY A 28 -13.14 -11.81 -16.44
CA GLY A 28 -13.51 -10.45 -16.93
C GLY A 28 -13.24 -10.21 -18.44
N PRO A 29 -13.72 -9.13 -19.07
CA PRO A 29 -13.44 -8.73 -20.44
C PRO A 29 -12.14 -7.97 -20.52
N ASN A 30 -11.82 -7.61 -21.76
CA ASN A 30 -10.79 -6.66 -22.06
C ASN A 30 -11.15 -5.31 -21.40
N GLY A 31 -10.18 -4.69 -20.74
CA GLY A 31 -10.35 -3.39 -20.09
C GLY A 31 -10.92 -3.41 -18.67
N CYS A 32 -11.25 -4.57 -18.06
CA CYS A 32 -11.71 -4.59 -16.66
C CYS A 32 -10.59 -4.47 -15.61
N GLY A 33 -9.35 -4.22 -16.03
CA GLY A 33 -8.22 -4.05 -15.10
C GLY A 33 -7.54 -5.34 -14.65
N LYS A 34 -7.63 -6.44 -15.41
CA LYS A 34 -6.85 -7.67 -15.09
C LYS A 34 -5.37 -7.41 -15.08
N SER A 35 -4.86 -6.83 -16.18
CA SER A 35 -3.46 -6.49 -16.34
C SER A 35 -3.02 -5.56 -15.22
N ASN A 36 -3.91 -4.72 -14.68
CA ASN A 36 -3.61 -3.88 -13.52
C ASN A 36 -3.37 -4.70 -12.24
N ILE A 37 -4.09 -5.82 -12.04
CA ILE A 37 -3.83 -6.75 -10.94
C ILE A 37 -2.46 -7.41 -11.09
N TYR A 38 -2.11 -7.87 -12.30
CA TYR A 38 -0.77 -8.42 -12.57
C TYR A 38 0.31 -7.38 -12.37
N ASN A 39 0.15 -6.17 -12.90
CA ASN A 39 1.13 -5.10 -12.76
C ASN A 39 1.30 -4.68 -11.31
N ALA A 40 0.26 -4.74 -10.48
CA ALA A 40 0.37 -4.53 -9.04
C ALA A 40 1.18 -5.65 -8.32
N ILE A 41 1.04 -6.91 -8.75
CA ILE A 41 1.86 -8.02 -8.24
C ILE A 41 3.32 -7.87 -8.72
N HIS A 42 3.53 -7.49 -9.97
CA HIS A 42 4.86 -7.17 -10.50
C HIS A 42 5.49 -5.99 -9.77
N LEU A 43 4.71 -4.98 -9.39
CA LEU A 43 5.19 -3.86 -8.58
C LEU A 43 5.71 -4.31 -7.21
N LEU A 44 5.01 -5.24 -6.54
CA LEU A 44 5.51 -5.84 -5.28
C LEU A 44 6.81 -6.61 -5.48
N THR A 45 6.92 -7.33 -6.59
CA THR A 45 8.14 -8.08 -6.94
C THR A 45 9.30 -7.13 -7.24
N ALA A 46 9.04 -6.08 -8.02
CA ALA A 46 10.00 -5.03 -8.33
C ALA A 46 10.46 -4.28 -7.06
N ALA A 47 9.55 -4.04 -6.10
CA ALA A 47 9.92 -3.49 -4.80
C ALA A 47 10.91 -4.39 -4.05
N ALA A 48 10.64 -5.70 -3.98
CA ALA A 48 11.52 -6.67 -3.33
C ALA A 48 12.89 -6.84 -4.01
N GLU A 49 12.96 -6.57 -5.31
CA GLU A 49 14.19 -6.65 -6.10
C GLU A 49 15.02 -5.36 -6.11
N GLY A 50 14.53 -4.26 -5.51
CA GLY A 50 15.19 -2.96 -5.64
C GLY A 50 15.07 -2.36 -7.05
N ARG A 51 13.99 -2.69 -7.77
CA ARG A 51 13.71 -2.17 -9.12
C ARG A 51 12.43 -1.34 -9.17
N LEU A 52 12.00 -0.81 -8.02
CA LEU A 52 10.75 -0.06 -7.88
C LEU A 52 10.70 1.15 -8.82
N SER A 53 11.72 2.00 -8.76
CA SER A 53 11.82 3.20 -9.59
C SER A 53 11.88 2.87 -11.09
N GLY A 54 12.64 1.83 -11.46
CA GLY A 54 12.74 1.35 -12.84
C GLY A 54 11.41 0.86 -13.37
N PHE A 55 10.70 0.01 -12.62
CA PHE A 55 9.38 -0.49 -13.00
C PHE A 55 8.35 0.65 -13.15
N ILE A 56 8.35 1.62 -12.23
CA ILE A 56 7.45 2.79 -12.34
C ILE A 56 7.77 3.59 -13.60
N SER A 57 9.04 3.76 -13.94
CA SER A 57 9.47 4.48 -15.14
C SER A 57 9.08 3.74 -16.43
N GLU A 58 9.22 2.41 -16.46
CA GLU A 58 8.80 1.55 -17.59
C GLU A 58 7.28 1.64 -17.84
N GLU A 59 6.48 1.79 -16.78
CA GLU A 59 5.03 1.97 -16.86
C GLU A 59 4.62 3.41 -17.24
N GLY A 60 5.59 4.28 -17.56
CA GLY A 60 5.37 5.67 -17.98
C GLY A 60 5.28 6.67 -16.82
N GLY A 61 5.75 6.30 -15.62
CA GLY A 61 5.76 7.15 -14.45
C GLY A 61 4.61 6.90 -13.47
N LEU A 62 4.74 7.46 -12.26
CA LEU A 62 3.80 7.22 -11.17
C LEU A 62 2.38 7.72 -11.48
N GLU A 63 2.26 8.84 -12.20
CA GLU A 63 0.95 9.40 -12.59
C GLU A 63 0.13 8.41 -13.43
N ASN A 64 0.78 7.70 -14.36
CA ASN A 64 0.16 6.69 -15.21
C ASN A 64 -0.20 5.41 -14.46
N MET A 65 0.44 5.14 -13.32
CA MET A 65 0.12 4.03 -12.45
C MET A 65 -0.99 4.37 -11.45
N MET A 66 -1.20 5.65 -11.15
CA MET A 66 -2.23 6.08 -10.22
C MET A 66 -3.64 6.00 -10.82
N TRP A 67 -4.64 5.94 -9.93
CA TRP A 67 -6.03 5.90 -10.35
C TRP A 67 -6.48 7.17 -11.06
N SER A 68 -7.02 7.01 -12.27
CA SER A 68 -7.39 8.12 -13.18
C SER A 68 -8.84 8.59 -13.06
N GLY A 69 -9.62 8.06 -12.11
CA GLY A 69 -11.02 8.43 -11.98
C GLY A 69 -11.24 9.81 -11.37
N GLU A 70 -12.46 10.33 -11.54
CA GLU A 70 -12.86 11.64 -11.02
C GLU A 70 -12.72 11.67 -9.48
N ARG A 71 -11.99 12.68 -9.00
CA ARG A 71 -11.85 12.96 -7.57
C ARG A 71 -12.95 13.91 -7.14
N SER A 72 -13.52 13.62 -5.97
CA SER A 72 -14.36 14.62 -5.31
C SER A 72 -13.46 15.80 -4.92
N PRO A 73 -13.89 17.06 -5.14
CA PRO A 73 -13.19 18.24 -4.62
C PRO A 73 -12.97 18.21 -3.09
N LEU A 74 -13.74 17.37 -2.39
CA LEU A 74 -13.64 17.14 -0.94
C LEU A 74 -12.57 16.10 -0.54
N ASP A 75 -11.94 15.41 -1.49
CA ASP A 75 -10.88 14.43 -1.20
C ASP A 75 -9.60 15.15 -0.72
N ARG A 76 -9.54 15.43 0.58
CA ARG A 76 -8.37 16.05 1.26
C ARG A 76 -7.14 15.14 1.31
N HIS A 77 -7.28 13.85 1.00
CA HIS A 77 -6.19 12.90 1.13
C HIS A 77 -5.21 12.99 -0.07
N PRO A 78 -3.89 12.99 0.18
CA PRO A 78 -2.88 13.03 -0.88
C PRO A 78 -3.05 11.84 -1.83
N ARG A 79 -2.74 12.04 -3.12
CA ARG A 79 -2.73 10.94 -4.11
C ARG A 79 -1.63 9.95 -3.72
N ARG A 80 -2.03 8.80 -3.18
CA ARG A 80 -1.12 7.71 -2.81
C ARG A 80 -1.63 6.41 -3.42
N LEU A 81 -0.75 5.73 -4.15
CA LEU A 81 -0.91 4.35 -4.55
C LEU A 81 -0.56 3.49 -3.33
N GLN A 82 -1.42 2.53 -3.00
CA GLN A 82 -1.17 1.63 -1.86
C GLN A 82 -1.34 0.19 -2.30
N ILE A 83 -0.37 -0.64 -1.96
CA ILE A 83 -0.44 -2.08 -2.14
C ILE A 83 -0.10 -2.72 -0.81
N ALA A 84 -0.94 -3.64 -0.38
CA ALA A 84 -0.68 -4.47 0.78
C ALA A 84 -0.82 -5.93 0.40
N CYS A 85 0.04 -6.77 0.96
CA CYS A 85 -0.08 -8.21 0.83
C CYS A 85 0.08 -8.87 2.20
N ARG A 86 -0.61 -9.98 2.39
CA ARG A 86 -0.54 -10.80 3.59
C ARG A 86 -0.18 -12.21 3.21
N THR A 87 0.72 -12.76 4.00
CA THR A 87 1.20 -14.13 3.92
C THR A 87 0.93 -14.83 5.25
N ASP A 88 1.31 -16.10 5.31
CA ASP A 88 1.35 -16.91 6.53
C ASP A 88 2.37 -16.41 7.57
N SER A 89 3.41 -15.67 7.15
CA SER A 89 4.51 -15.23 8.02
C SER A 89 4.57 -13.72 8.24
N PHE A 90 4.07 -12.89 7.31
CA PHE A 90 4.07 -11.44 7.44
C PHE A 90 2.90 -10.74 6.71
N ASP A 91 2.60 -9.53 7.17
CA ASP A 91 1.79 -8.51 6.48
C ASP A 91 2.73 -7.41 5.98
N TYR A 92 2.68 -7.10 4.69
CA TYR A 92 3.45 -6.04 4.05
C TYR A 92 2.53 -4.96 3.49
N GLU A 93 2.93 -3.70 3.61
CA GLU A 93 2.24 -2.55 3.06
C GLU A 93 3.23 -1.53 2.50
N LEU A 94 2.99 -1.12 1.26
CA LEU A 94 3.75 -0.12 0.54
C LEU A 94 2.82 1.00 0.08
N GLN A 95 3.17 2.23 0.41
CA GLN A 95 2.51 3.44 -0.07
C GLN A 95 3.48 4.31 -0.85
N ILE A 96 3.10 4.63 -2.09
CA ILE A 96 3.87 5.46 -3.01
C ILE A 96 3.06 6.71 -3.33
N GLY A 97 3.69 7.87 -3.33
CA GLY A 97 3.06 9.13 -3.66
C GLY A 97 4.04 10.11 -4.27
N PHE A 98 3.57 11.33 -4.49
CA PHE A 98 4.38 12.43 -5.00
C PHE A 98 5.08 13.20 -3.89
N PRO A 99 6.16 13.94 -4.19
CA PRO A 99 6.71 14.94 -3.28
C PRO A 99 5.65 15.96 -2.84
N GLU A 100 5.91 16.54 -1.67
CA GLU A 100 5.10 17.67 -1.21
C GLU A 100 5.35 18.87 -2.14
N LYS A 101 4.32 19.68 -2.36
CA LYS A 101 4.43 20.84 -3.26
C LYS A 101 5.42 21.84 -2.67
N LEU A 102 6.55 22.01 -3.35
CA LEU A 102 7.52 23.05 -3.03
C LEU A 102 6.99 24.42 -3.48
N PRO A 103 7.41 25.51 -2.81
CA PRO A 103 6.97 26.87 -3.15
C PRO A 103 7.56 27.40 -4.48
N TYR A 104 8.43 26.63 -5.13
CA TYR A 104 9.06 26.96 -6.41
C TYR A 104 8.79 25.85 -7.45
N PRO A 105 8.77 26.17 -8.75
CA PRO A 105 8.58 25.18 -9.80
C PRO A 105 9.79 24.24 -9.86
N THR A 106 9.53 22.93 -9.82
CA THR A 106 10.57 21.89 -9.99
C THR A 106 10.08 20.83 -10.96
N GLN A 107 11.02 20.22 -11.70
CA GLN A 107 10.72 19.12 -12.63
C GLN A 107 10.50 17.79 -11.91
N PHE A 108 10.96 17.67 -10.65
CA PHE A 108 10.85 16.46 -9.84
C PHE A 108 9.47 16.28 -9.17
N MET A 109 8.48 17.09 -9.51
CA MET A 109 7.13 17.03 -8.92
C MET A 109 6.40 15.70 -9.18
N LEU A 110 6.78 14.98 -10.23
CA LEU A 110 6.17 13.72 -10.65
C LEU A 110 6.98 12.49 -10.23
N ASP A 111 8.08 12.69 -9.50
CA ASP A 111 8.94 11.61 -9.08
C ASP A 111 8.25 10.70 -8.06
N PRO A 112 8.42 9.38 -8.16
CA PRO A 112 7.85 8.47 -7.19
C PRO A 112 8.60 8.56 -5.86
N ILE A 113 7.85 8.75 -4.77
CA ILE A 113 8.38 8.72 -3.42
C ILE A 113 7.60 7.68 -2.60
N VAL A 114 8.33 6.73 -2.03
CA VAL A 114 7.76 5.80 -1.05
C VAL A 114 7.49 6.57 0.24
N LYS A 115 6.22 6.84 0.52
CA LYS A 115 5.79 7.61 1.69
C LYS A 115 5.83 6.77 2.95
N GLU A 116 5.31 5.55 2.86
CA GLU A 116 5.23 4.63 3.99
C GLU A 116 5.53 3.22 3.49
N GLU A 117 6.32 2.49 4.26
CA GLU A 117 6.58 1.08 4.04
C GLU A 117 6.58 0.37 5.39
N ASN A 118 5.73 -0.63 5.55
CA ASN A 118 5.56 -1.31 6.82
C ASN A 118 5.55 -2.83 6.63
N ILE A 119 6.20 -3.52 7.57
CA ILE A 119 6.13 -4.98 7.70
C ILE A 119 5.70 -5.32 9.11
N TRP A 120 4.69 -6.18 9.23
CA TRP A 120 4.29 -6.80 10.48
C TRP A 120 4.45 -8.31 10.40
N LEU A 121 4.77 -8.95 11.52
CA LEU A 121 4.71 -10.42 11.64
C LEU A 121 3.26 -10.89 11.59
N ALA A 122 3.01 -11.99 10.87
CA ALA A 122 1.70 -12.61 10.78
C ALA A 122 1.25 -13.21 12.11
N GLY A 123 -0.06 -13.50 12.22
CA GLY A 123 -0.68 -14.03 13.45
C GLY A 123 -1.01 -12.97 14.50
N TYR A 124 -0.43 -11.77 14.39
CA TYR A 124 -0.80 -10.61 15.19
C TYR A 124 -1.64 -9.64 14.37
N SER A 125 -2.62 -8.98 14.99
CA SER A 125 -3.23 -7.79 14.39
C SER A 125 -2.14 -6.74 14.11
N ARG A 126 -2.38 -5.78 13.21
CA ARG A 126 -1.44 -4.67 12.87
C ARG A 126 -1.14 -3.80 14.09
N ARG A 127 -0.32 -4.32 15.00
CA ARG A 127 0.05 -3.72 16.28
C ARG A 127 1.44 -3.10 16.15
N PRO A 128 1.73 -2.02 16.88
CA PRO A 128 3.07 -1.43 16.89
C PRO A 128 4.18 -2.37 17.39
N SER A 129 3.82 -3.41 18.15
CA SER A 129 4.73 -4.42 18.71
C SER A 129 5.09 -5.53 17.72
N SER A 130 4.21 -5.89 16.79
CA SER A 130 4.49 -6.90 15.76
C SER A 130 5.18 -6.32 14.53
N ARG A 131 5.45 -5.01 14.52
CA ARG A 131 6.03 -4.30 13.39
C ARG A 131 7.54 -4.43 13.37
N VAL A 132 8.05 -5.04 12.31
CA VAL A 132 9.48 -5.32 12.08
C VAL A 132 10.14 -4.20 11.29
N LEU A 133 9.43 -3.64 10.31
CA LEU A 133 9.86 -2.50 9.52
C LEU A 133 8.83 -1.39 9.61
N GLN A 134 9.29 -0.18 9.84
CA GLN A 134 8.54 1.04 9.61
C GLN A 134 9.43 2.05 8.89
N ARG A 135 9.08 2.37 7.66
CA ARG A 135 9.63 3.50 6.92
C ARG A 135 8.60 4.61 6.83
N LYS A 136 9.04 5.85 7.05
CA LYS A 136 8.31 7.08 6.71
C LYS A 136 9.26 7.97 5.92
N ASN A 137 9.01 8.15 4.62
CA ASN A 137 9.93 8.81 3.70
C ASN A 137 11.35 8.21 3.87
N GLN A 138 12.38 9.03 4.08
CA GLN A 138 13.76 8.58 4.24
C GLN A 138 14.07 7.91 5.60
N ALA A 139 13.21 8.04 6.61
CA ALA A 139 13.46 7.49 7.93
C ALA A 139 12.90 6.05 8.03
N ALA A 140 13.76 5.06 8.28
CA ALA A 140 13.34 3.70 8.58
C ALA A 140 13.74 3.23 9.98
N PHE A 141 12.84 2.48 10.60
CA PHE A 141 13.03 1.78 11.85
C PHE A 141 12.90 0.29 11.59
N LEU A 142 13.92 -0.46 11.97
CA LEU A 142 14.03 -1.90 11.75
C LEU A 142 14.26 -2.61 13.09
N VAL A 143 13.69 -3.80 13.23
CA VAL A 143 13.97 -4.68 14.37
C VAL A 143 15.21 -5.54 14.04
N ASP A 144 16.26 -5.38 14.84
CA ASP A 144 17.51 -6.13 14.73
C ASP A 144 17.33 -7.58 15.25
N VAL A 145 18.35 -8.43 15.11
CA VAL A 145 18.37 -9.82 15.61
C VAL A 145 18.09 -9.94 17.11
N THR A 146 18.39 -8.88 17.88
CA THR A 146 18.17 -8.81 19.32
C THR A 146 16.70 -8.52 19.68
N GLY A 147 15.86 -8.20 18.70
CA GLY A 147 14.48 -7.77 18.92
C GLY A 147 14.33 -6.28 19.25
N GLU A 148 15.42 -5.52 19.29
CA GLU A 148 15.39 -4.08 19.54
C GLU A 148 15.14 -3.28 18.25
N LYS A 149 14.42 -2.16 18.38
CA LYS A 149 14.18 -1.23 17.27
C LYS A 149 15.39 -0.33 17.09
N SER A 150 16.11 -0.56 16.01
CA SER A 150 17.20 0.29 15.55
C SER A 150 16.70 1.27 14.48
N THR A 151 17.23 2.49 14.49
CA THR A 151 17.07 3.41 13.37
C THR A 151 18.05 3.01 12.29
N PHE A 152 17.57 2.90 11.05
CA PHE A 152 18.45 2.72 9.90
C PHE A 152 19.16 4.03 9.60
N THR A 153 20.47 4.07 9.82
CA THR A 153 21.28 5.30 9.73
C THR A 153 21.79 5.59 8.33
N GLU A 154 21.73 4.61 7.41
CA GLU A 154 22.16 4.82 6.03
C GLU A 154 21.14 5.65 5.25
N SER A 155 21.63 6.39 4.25
CA SER A 155 20.79 7.23 3.40
C SER A 155 19.84 6.36 2.57
N ILE A 156 18.55 6.37 2.92
CA ILE A 156 17.55 5.64 2.15
C ILE A 156 17.07 6.49 0.98
N TYR A 157 17.22 5.99 -0.25
CA TYR A 157 16.64 6.64 -1.42
C TYR A 157 15.11 6.72 -1.31
N GLU A 158 14.55 7.86 -1.71
CA GLU A 158 13.12 8.14 -1.57
C GLU A 158 12.26 7.33 -2.53
N ASN A 159 12.79 7.07 -3.73
CA ASN A 159 12.14 6.42 -4.86
C ASN A 159 12.21 4.89 -4.82
N GLU A 160 12.85 4.32 -3.81
CA GLU A 160 13.09 2.89 -3.72
C GLU A 160 12.64 2.31 -2.37
N SER A 161 12.32 1.02 -2.38
CA SER A 161 11.97 0.26 -1.18
C SER A 161 13.22 0.02 -0.33
N VAL A 162 13.01 -0.16 0.98
CA VAL A 162 14.06 -0.60 1.91
C VAL A 162 14.69 -1.93 1.47
N PHE A 163 13.95 -2.78 0.75
CA PHE A 163 14.46 -4.07 0.28
C PHE A 163 15.65 -3.97 -0.67
N GLY A 164 15.68 -2.96 -1.55
CA GLY A 164 16.77 -2.75 -2.51
C GLY A 164 18.07 -2.31 -1.85
N GLN A 165 17.97 -1.68 -0.68
CA GLN A 165 19.08 -1.01 0.01
C GLN A 165 19.57 -1.80 1.24
N LEU A 166 18.90 -2.90 1.59
CA LEU A 166 19.30 -3.76 2.69
C LEU A 166 20.54 -4.58 2.29
N GLY A 167 21.72 -4.02 2.55
CA GLY A 167 23.02 -4.63 2.25
C GLY A 167 23.42 -5.77 3.19
N GLU A 168 22.86 -5.81 4.41
CA GLU A 168 23.25 -6.76 5.46
C GLU A 168 22.08 -7.67 5.91
N PRO A 169 21.92 -8.84 5.29
CA PRO A 169 20.80 -9.74 5.62
C PRO A 169 20.85 -10.32 7.03
N HIS A 170 22.05 -10.45 7.60
CA HIS A 170 22.27 -11.09 8.90
C HIS A 170 21.79 -10.23 10.07
N ARG A 171 21.73 -8.90 9.90
CA ARG A 171 21.27 -7.96 10.92
C ARG A 171 19.75 -7.86 11.00
N PHE A 172 19.07 -8.03 9.88
CA PHE A 172 17.61 -7.91 9.79
C PHE A 172 16.96 -9.14 9.17
N PRO A 173 17.06 -10.32 9.82
CA PRO A 173 16.69 -11.60 9.22
C PRO A 173 15.20 -11.66 8.82
N GLU A 174 14.32 -11.06 9.61
CA GLU A 174 12.88 -11.01 9.32
C GLU A 174 12.57 -10.20 8.05
N VAL A 175 13.22 -9.06 7.87
CA VAL A 175 13.04 -8.21 6.69
C VAL A 175 13.65 -8.88 5.45
N SER A 176 14.81 -9.52 5.59
CA SER A 176 15.41 -10.31 4.52
C SER A 176 14.54 -11.50 4.12
N ARG A 177 13.89 -12.16 5.09
CA ARG A 177 12.95 -13.26 4.80
C ARG A 177 11.72 -12.78 4.04
N VAL A 178 11.18 -11.61 4.41
CA VAL A 178 10.08 -10.98 3.66
C VAL A 178 10.51 -10.67 2.23
N ARG A 179 11.68 -10.04 2.03
CA ARG A 179 12.25 -9.72 0.72
C ARG A 179 12.33 -10.96 -0.17
N GLU A 180 12.92 -12.05 0.33
CA GLU A 180 13.09 -13.28 -0.46
C GLU A 180 11.74 -13.93 -0.76
N THR A 181 10.80 -13.91 0.20
CA THR A 181 9.45 -14.43 -0.01
C THR A 181 8.68 -13.64 -1.07
N LEU A 182 8.84 -12.32 -1.13
CA LEU A 182 8.22 -11.49 -2.16
C LEU A 182 8.88 -11.68 -3.53
N ARG A 183 10.21 -11.83 -3.57
CA ARG A 183 10.96 -12.10 -4.80
C ARG A 183 10.55 -13.42 -5.45
N VAL A 184 10.54 -14.50 -4.68
CA VAL A 184 10.14 -15.84 -5.16
C VAL A 184 8.62 -15.93 -5.32
N GLY A 185 7.87 -15.36 -4.38
CA GLY A 185 6.41 -15.42 -4.34
C GLY A 185 5.75 -14.65 -5.48
N GLY A 186 6.30 -13.51 -5.88
CA GLY A 186 5.85 -12.76 -7.06
C GLY A 186 5.90 -13.59 -8.34
N PHE A 187 6.98 -14.34 -8.53
CA PHE A 187 7.15 -15.25 -9.65
C PHE A 187 6.14 -16.41 -9.63
N ILE A 188 5.96 -17.06 -8.47
CA ILE A 188 5.01 -18.17 -8.30
C ILE A 188 3.56 -17.68 -8.49
N MET A 189 3.22 -16.50 -7.95
CA MET A 189 1.88 -15.93 -8.07
C MET A 189 1.54 -15.52 -9.50
N SER A 190 2.49 -14.92 -10.23
CA SER A 190 2.31 -14.60 -11.66
C SER A 190 2.09 -15.88 -12.48
N SER A 191 2.85 -16.94 -12.19
CA SER A 191 2.74 -18.24 -12.86
C SER A 191 1.46 -19.02 -12.54
N ARG A 192 0.89 -18.83 -11.33
CA ARG A 192 -0.33 -19.51 -10.85
C ARG A 192 -1.61 -18.69 -11.02
N LEU A 193 -1.53 -17.55 -11.69
CA LEU A 193 -2.70 -16.76 -12.06
C LEU A 193 -3.03 -17.03 -13.54
N ALA A 194 -4.02 -17.87 -13.82
CA ALA A 194 -4.48 -18.13 -15.19
C ALA A 194 -5.66 -17.19 -15.54
N VAL A 195 -5.61 -16.50 -16.68
CA VAL A 195 -6.70 -15.63 -17.16
C VAL A 195 -7.40 -16.27 -18.33
N ILE A 196 -8.67 -16.65 -18.17
CA ILE A 196 -9.49 -17.17 -19.28
C ILE A 196 -10.91 -16.60 -19.23
N ARG A 197 -11.09 -15.34 -19.66
CA ARG A 197 -12.23 -14.66 -20.37
C ARG A 197 -13.74 -14.73 -19.96
N ARG A 198 -14.31 -13.68 -19.30
CA ARG A 198 -15.73 -13.08 -19.39
C ARG A 198 -16.01 -12.03 -18.28
N CYS A 199 -16.54 -10.83 -18.58
CA CYS A 199 -17.02 -9.90 -17.52
C CYS A 199 -18.14 -10.53 -16.74
N VAL A 200 -18.12 -10.27 -15.44
CA VAL A 200 -19.35 -9.77 -14.84
C VAL A 200 -19.29 -8.25 -14.89
N SER A 201 -20.14 -7.70 -15.75
CA SER A 201 -20.56 -6.32 -15.74
C SER A 201 -21.50 -6.14 -14.55
N ARG A 202 -21.21 -5.18 -13.66
CA ARG A 202 -22.17 -4.14 -13.26
C ARG A 202 -21.60 -3.19 -12.18
N PRO A 203 -22.09 -1.94 -12.17
CA PRO A 203 -21.53 -0.82 -11.42
C PRO A 203 -22.06 -0.81 -9.98
N TRP A 204 -21.31 -0.15 -9.09
CA TRP A 204 -21.61 0.02 -7.66
C TRP A 204 -21.49 -1.25 -6.82
N VAL A 205 -20.30 -1.43 -6.22
CA VAL A 205 -20.18 -2.18 -4.97
C VAL A 205 -19.70 -1.22 -3.90
N THR A 206 -20.64 -0.64 -3.17
CA THR A 206 -20.39 -0.26 -1.78
C THR A 206 -20.27 -1.56 -1.00
N VAL A 207 -19.04 -1.99 -0.70
CA VAL A 207 -18.83 -2.99 0.35
C VAL A 207 -19.06 -2.29 1.68
N ARG A 208 -20.28 -2.41 2.21
CA ARG A 208 -20.58 -2.07 3.59
C ARG A 208 -20.28 -3.30 4.42
N GLN A 209 -19.10 -3.38 5.03
CA GLN A 209 -18.85 -4.28 6.16
C GLN A 209 -18.06 -3.57 7.27
N SER A 210 -18.72 -3.53 8.45
CA SER A 210 -18.28 -3.13 9.79
C SER A 210 -17.16 -2.11 9.94
N ARG A 211 -17.50 -0.95 10.53
CA ARG A 211 -16.57 -0.04 11.23
C ARG A 211 -15.73 -0.82 12.24
N GLN A 212 -14.55 -1.32 11.85
CA GLN A 212 -13.45 -1.49 12.79
C GLN A 212 -12.84 -0.11 13.02
N ARG A 213 -13.36 0.55 14.06
CA ARG A 213 -12.85 1.81 14.58
C ARG A 213 -11.37 1.65 14.92
N TRP A 214 -10.55 2.47 14.28
CA TRP A 214 -9.29 2.96 14.82
C TRP A 214 -9.53 3.55 16.23
N PRO A 215 -8.68 3.29 17.24
CA PRO A 215 -8.81 3.93 18.53
C PRO A 215 -8.22 5.35 18.47
N GLU A 216 -9.07 6.32 18.16
CA GLU A 216 -8.83 7.72 18.54
C GLU A 216 -9.11 7.87 20.04
N SER A 217 -8.13 8.47 20.70
CA SER A 217 -8.13 8.87 22.09
C SER A 217 -9.31 9.80 22.41
N ARG A 218 -10.26 9.32 23.22
CA ARG A 218 -11.29 10.18 23.83
C ARG A 218 -10.64 11.15 24.82
N ARG A 219 -10.51 12.42 24.44
CA ARG A 219 -10.61 13.52 25.40
C ARG A 219 -12.09 13.88 25.57
N ARG A 220 -12.53 13.89 26.82
CA ARG A 220 -13.85 14.36 27.27
C ARG A 220 -13.98 15.84 26.95
N LEU A 221 -15.10 16.25 26.36
CA LEU A 221 -15.62 17.60 26.54
C LEU A 221 -17.09 17.47 26.91
N SER A 222 -17.37 18.14 28.02
CA SER A 222 -18.56 18.16 28.85
C SER A 222 -19.72 18.92 28.22
N ASP A 223 -20.90 18.57 28.74
CA ASP A 223 -22.21 19.17 28.55
C ASP A 223 -22.23 20.69 28.51
N HIS A 224 -22.94 21.26 27.52
CA HIS A 224 -23.87 22.37 27.73
C HIS A 224 -24.79 22.56 26.51
N CYS A 225 -26.02 22.03 26.62
CA CYS A 225 -27.12 22.32 25.72
C CYS A 225 -28.05 23.29 26.46
N ARG A 226 -28.01 24.59 26.10
CA ARG A 226 -29.04 25.58 26.48
C ARG A 226 -29.66 26.15 25.20
N ASP A 227 -30.89 25.70 24.97
CA ASP A 227 -32.09 26.49 24.77
C ASP A 227 -32.03 27.75 23.86
N ARG A 228 -32.83 27.73 22.79
CA ARG A 228 -33.53 28.90 22.22
C ARG A 228 -34.52 28.45 21.14
N ARG A 229 -35.79 28.32 21.53
CA ARG A 229 -36.97 28.43 20.66
C ARG A 229 -37.56 29.83 20.79
N GLY A 230 -38.11 30.36 19.69
CA GLY A 230 -39.07 31.47 19.71
C GLY A 230 -38.65 32.67 18.88
N GLY A 231 -39.33 32.88 17.75
CA GLY A 231 -39.15 34.04 16.88
C GLY A 231 -40.15 33.97 15.73
N ASP A 232 -41.38 34.41 16.01
CA ASP A 232 -42.50 34.58 15.08
C ASP A 232 -42.14 35.49 13.90
N PHE A 233 -42.72 35.20 12.73
CA PHE A 233 -42.97 36.20 11.69
C PHE A 233 -44.35 35.94 11.08
N ALA A 234 -45.22 36.93 11.26
CA ALA A 234 -46.32 37.25 10.36
C ALA A 234 -45.78 37.97 9.12
#